data_AF-A0A353J9H4-F1
#
_entry.id   AF-A0A353J9H4-F1
#
_cell.length_a   1.000
_cell.length_b   1.000
_cell.length_c   1.000
_cell.angle_alpha   90.00
_cell.angle_beta   90.00
_cell.angle_gamma   90.00
#
_symmetry.space_group_name_H-M   'P 1'
#
loop_
_entity.id
_entity.type
_entity.pdbx_description
1 polymer ?
#
loop_
_entity_poly.entity_id
_entity_poly.type
_entity_poly.pdbx_seq_one_letter_code
_entity_poly.pdbx_strand_id
1 'polypeptide(L)'
;MEVNTMNGMDGMEDYSKDENILQKFGRDVTEQVRQGKIDPVIGRDDEIRKIIEVLARKTKNNVILLGEPGVGKTAIIEGLAERIVKDDVPLSLKGKTIFELDMGALVAGAKYRGEFEERLKAVLNKIKESNGKIILFIDEIH
;
A
#
# COMPACT_ATOMS: atom_id res chain seq x y z
N MET A 1 39.25 28.47 25.11
CA MET A 1 37.81 28.61 25.40
C MET A 1 37.07 28.29 24.13
N GLU A 2 36.55 27.07 24.06
CA GLU A 2 35.68 26.63 22.96
C GLU A 2 34.30 27.27 23.14
N VAL A 3 33.76 27.79 22.05
CA VAL A 3 32.31 27.93 21.89
C VAL A 3 31.99 27.44 20.48
N ASN A 4 31.79 26.12 20.35
CA ASN A 4 31.11 25.54 19.21
C ASN A 4 29.62 25.84 19.38
N THR A 5 29.09 26.75 18.58
CA THR A 5 27.64 26.94 18.46
C THR A 5 27.04 25.69 17.81
N MET A 6 26.17 25.07 18.59
CA MET A 6 25.48 23.81 18.32
C MET A 6 24.67 23.87 17.02
N ASN A 7 24.83 22.84 16.20
CA ASN A 7 23.89 22.44 15.14
C ASN A 7 22.49 22.31 15.74
N GLY A 8 21.57 23.16 15.27
CA GLY A 8 20.17 23.17 15.68
C GLY A 8 19.23 23.20 14.47
N MET A 9 19.45 22.30 13.52
CA MET A 9 18.50 21.92 12.47
C MET A 9 18.73 20.44 12.19
N ASP A 10 18.13 19.58 13.02
CA ASP A 10 18.06 18.14 12.72
C ASP A 10 17.30 17.98 11.40
N GLY A 11 17.96 17.37 10.42
CA GLY A 11 17.52 17.30 9.04
C GLY A 11 16.17 16.61 8.91
N MET A 12 15.15 17.38 8.51
CA MET A 12 13.93 16.82 7.95
C MET A 12 14.32 16.18 6.62
N GLU A 13 14.33 14.83 6.56
CA GLU A 13 14.55 14.13 5.29
C GLU A 13 13.46 14.56 4.30
N ASP A 14 13.86 15.11 3.16
CA ASP A 14 12.92 15.49 2.09
C ASP A 14 12.40 14.23 1.39
N TYR A 15 11.36 13.64 1.95
CA TYR A 15 10.68 12.46 1.41
C TYR A 15 10.01 12.71 0.06
N SER A 16 9.86 13.97 -0.38
CA SER A 16 9.15 14.29 -1.63
C SER A 16 9.90 13.88 -2.89
N LYS A 17 11.22 13.65 -2.80
CA LYS A 17 12.09 13.27 -3.92
C LYS A 17 12.64 11.84 -3.83
N ASP A 18 12.25 11.08 -2.81
CA ASP A 18 12.76 9.73 -2.62
C ASP A 18 12.07 8.76 -3.58
N GLU A 19 12.82 8.22 -4.55
CA GLU A 19 12.32 7.24 -5.51
C GLU A 19 11.86 5.93 -4.83
N ASN A 20 12.43 5.61 -3.67
CA ASN A 20 12.18 4.38 -2.93
C ASN A 20 11.14 4.57 -1.81
N ILE A 21 10.42 5.70 -1.80
CA ILE A 21 9.46 6.04 -0.74
C ILE A 21 8.42 4.94 -0.49
N LEU A 22 7.93 4.30 -1.56
CA LEU A 22 6.99 3.20 -1.44
C LEU A 22 7.64 2.03 -0.69
N GLN A 23 8.82 1.57 -1.13
CA GLN A 23 9.51 0.44 -0.51
C GLN A 23 9.88 0.68 0.96
N LYS A 24 10.07 1.94 1.36
CA LYS A 24 10.33 2.30 2.77
C LYS A 24 9.10 2.16 3.67
N PHE A 25 7.90 2.37 3.13
CA PHE A 25 6.66 2.50 3.90
C PHE A 25 5.59 1.47 3.52
N GLY A 26 5.99 0.36 2.92
CA GLY A 26 5.08 -0.69 2.54
C GLY A 26 5.72 -1.75 1.68
N ARG A 27 4.89 -2.60 1.08
CA ARG A 27 5.34 -3.72 0.26
C ARG A 27 4.47 -3.92 -0.97
N ASP A 28 5.10 -4.40 -2.04
CA ASP A 28 4.40 -4.82 -3.25
C ASP A 28 3.90 -6.26 -3.06
N VAL A 29 2.58 -6.42 -2.95
CA VAL A 29 1.93 -7.72 -2.77
C VAL A 29 1.93 -8.50 -4.09
N THR A 30 1.72 -7.81 -5.21
CA THR A 30 1.72 -8.41 -6.56
C THR A 30 3.09 -9.00 -6.89
N GLU A 31 4.17 -8.30 -6.54
CA GLU A 31 5.53 -8.79 -6.74
C GLU A 31 5.84 -9.99 -5.84
N GLN A 32 5.39 -10.00 -4.58
CA GLN A 32 5.54 -11.17 -3.71
C GLN A 32 4.85 -12.41 -4.28
N VAL A 33 3.65 -12.26 -4.86
CA VAL A 33 2.96 -13.35 -5.54
C VAL A 33 3.73 -13.83 -6.77
N ARG A 34 4.27 -12.92 -7.60
CA ARG A 34 5.12 -13.28 -8.75
C ARG A 34 6.36 -14.07 -8.34
N GLN A 35 6.92 -13.75 -7.18
CA GLN A 35 8.07 -14.43 -6.60
C GLN A 35 7.71 -15.76 -5.91
N GLY A 36 6.42 -16.13 -5.83
CA GLY A 36 5.96 -17.35 -5.17
C GLY A 36 6.12 -17.32 -3.64
N LYS A 37 6.17 -16.13 -3.04
CA LYS A 37 6.31 -15.94 -1.58
C LYS A 37 4.98 -16.00 -0.83
N ILE A 38 3.87 -16.01 -1.55
CA ILE A 38 2.52 -16.01 -1.02
C ILE A 38 1.90 -17.36 -1.33
N ASP A 39 1.33 -18.00 -0.30
CA ASP A 39 0.65 -19.27 -0.46
C ASP A 39 -0.67 -19.09 -1.25
N PRO A 40 -1.10 -20.11 -2.02
CA PRO A 40 -2.37 -20.06 -2.73
C PRO A 40 -3.56 -19.84 -1.79
N VAL A 41 -4.46 -18.92 -2.15
CA VAL A 41 -5.62 -18.60 -1.31
C VAL A 41 -6.77 -19.56 -1.61
N ILE A 42 -7.28 -20.22 -0.57
CA ILE A 42 -8.34 -21.23 -0.69
C ILE A 42 -9.66 -20.69 -0.15
N GLY A 43 -10.75 -20.87 -0.92
CA GLY A 43 -12.12 -20.67 -0.43
C GLY A 43 -12.55 -19.21 -0.28
N ARG A 44 -11.91 -18.26 -1.00
CA ARG A 44 -12.23 -16.82 -0.99
C ARG A 44 -12.65 -16.27 -2.35
N ASP A 45 -13.06 -17.14 -3.27
CA ASP A 45 -13.34 -16.77 -4.65
C ASP A 45 -14.48 -15.76 -4.80
N ASP A 46 -15.52 -15.87 -3.97
CA ASP A 46 -16.68 -14.99 -4.05
C ASP A 46 -16.36 -13.58 -3.54
N GLU A 47 -15.59 -13.46 -2.45
CA GLU A 47 -15.11 -12.18 -1.95
C GLU A 47 -14.17 -11.50 -2.96
N ILE A 48 -13.21 -12.25 -3.51
CA ILE A 48 -12.26 -11.74 -4.51
C ILE A 48 -13.01 -11.26 -5.76
N ARG A 49 -13.97 -12.06 -6.26
CA ARG A 49 -14.79 -11.68 -7.42
C ARG A 49 -15.56 -10.38 -7.17
N LYS A 50 -16.17 -10.23 -5.98
CA LYS A 50 -16.90 -9.02 -5.61
C LYS A 50 -16.00 -7.79 -5.53
N ILE A 51 -14.77 -7.94 -5.06
CA ILE A 51 -13.77 -6.86 -5.04
C ILE A 51 -13.40 -6.43 -6.46
N ILE A 52 -13.15 -7.39 -7.35
CA ILE A 52 -12.86 -7.13 -8.77
C ILE A 52 -14.00 -6.33 -9.42
N GLU A 53 -15.24 -6.74 -9.19
CA GLU A 53 -16.44 -6.07 -9.73
C GLU A 53 -16.54 -4.60 -9.27
N VAL A 54 -16.20 -4.31 -8.01
CA VAL A 54 -16.24 -2.95 -7.48
C VAL A 54 -15.07 -2.11 -8.01
N LEU A 55 -13.86 -2.64 -7.99
CA LEU A 55 -12.65 -1.94 -8.47
C LEU A 55 -12.72 -1.61 -9.96
N ALA A 56 -13.41 -2.44 -10.75
CA ALA A 56 -13.59 -2.22 -12.18
C ALA A 56 -14.59 -1.11 -12.54
N ARG A 57 -15.33 -0.55 -11.56
CA ARG A 57 -16.31 0.53 -11.80
C ARG A 57 -15.61 1.84 -12.16
N LYS A 58 -16.29 2.69 -12.93
CA LYS A 58 -15.80 4.03 -13.29
C LYS A 58 -15.80 5.01 -12.12
N THR A 59 -16.73 4.86 -11.18
CA THR A 59 -16.91 5.75 -10.03
C THR A 59 -17.20 4.93 -8.78
N LYS A 60 -16.84 5.48 -7.60
CA LYS A 60 -17.00 4.83 -6.29
C LYS A 60 -16.44 3.40 -6.29
N ASN A 61 -15.22 3.26 -6.81
CA ASN A 61 -14.53 1.99 -7.00
C ASN A 61 -13.63 1.60 -5.82
N ASN A 62 -13.65 2.36 -4.72
CA ASN A 62 -12.93 1.98 -3.50
C ASN A 62 -13.71 0.90 -2.74
N VAL A 63 -12.99 -0.08 -2.20
CA VAL A 63 -13.56 -1.20 -1.44
C VAL A 63 -13.13 -1.10 0.02
N ILE A 64 -14.05 -1.42 0.93
CA ILE A 64 -13.76 -1.60 2.36
C ILE A 64 -14.09 -3.04 2.75
N LEU A 65 -13.14 -3.72 3.40
CA LEU A 65 -13.30 -5.09 3.89
C LEU A 65 -13.70 -5.09 5.36
N LEU A 66 -14.96 -5.43 5.61
CA LEU A 66 -15.53 -5.53 6.96
C LEU A 66 -15.45 -6.98 7.46
N GLY A 67 -15.18 -7.14 8.76
CA GLY A 67 -15.01 -8.44 9.40
C GLY A 67 -14.19 -8.33 10.68
N GLU A 68 -14.27 -9.35 11.53
CA GLU A 68 -13.49 -9.44 12.77
C GLU A 68 -11.98 -9.55 12.49
N PRO A 69 -11.12 -9.17 13.44
CA PRO A 69 -9.68 -9.44 13.33
C PRO A 69 -9.39 -10.92 13.12
N GLY A 70 -8.40 -11.25 12.29
CA GLY A 70 -7.96 -12.63 12.09
C GLY A 70 -8.81 -13.47 11.11
N VAL A 71 -9.89 -12.94 10.54
CA VAL A 71 -10.72 -13.67 9.55
C VAL A 71 -10.06 -13.85 8.17
N GLY A 72 -8.86 -13.29 7.97
CA GLY A 72 -8.08 -13.41 6.74
C GLY A 72 -8.40 -12.36 5.68
N LYS A 73 -8.66 -11.10 6.06
CA LYS A 73 -8.84 -10.00 5.10
C LYS A 73 -7.62 -9.81 4.20
N THR A 74 -6.42 -9.93 4.76
CA THR A 74 -5.14 -9.89 4.03
C THR A 74 -5.06 -11.00 2.99
N ALA A 75 -5.51 -12.22 3.33
CA ALA A 75 -5.55 -13.35 2.39
C ALA A 75 -6.46 -13.06 1.18
N ILE A 76 -7.54 -12.30 1.36
CA ILE A 76 -8.40 -11.90 0.23
C ILE A 76 -7.64 -10.95 -0.73
N ILE A 77 -6.81 -10.05 -0.20
CA ILE A 77 -5.99 -9.13 -1.00
C ILE A 77 -4.86 -9.87 -1.73
N GLU A 78 -4.23 -10.83 -1.06
CA GLU A 78 -3.25 -11.74 -1.65
C GLU A 78 -3.85 -12.55 -2.81
N GLY A 79 -5.07 -13.07 -2.64
CA GLY A 79 -5.79 -13.78 -3.70
C GLY A 79 -6.20 -12.87 -4.85
N LEU A 80 -6.53 -11.60 -4.58
CA LEU A 80 -6.74 -10.60 -5.63
C LEU A 80 -5.44 -10.34 -6.41
N ALA A 81 -4.30 -10.20 -5.73
CA ALA A 81 -3.00 -10.05 -6.37
C ALA A 81 -2.68 -11.25 -7.27
N GLU A 82 -2.97 -12.47 -6.81
CA GLU A 82 -2.81 -13.69 -7.60
C GLU A 82 -3.64 -13.67 -8.89
N ARG A 83 -4.91 -13.25 -8.82
CA ARG A 83 -5.75 -13.12 -10.02
C ARG A 83 -5.22 -12.07 -10.99
N ILE A 84 -4.70 -10.94 -10.49
CA ILE A 84 -4.09 -9.92 -11.34
C ILE A 84 -2.82 -10.47 -12.04
N VAL A 85 -1.96 -11.20 -11.31
CA VAL A 85 -0.75 -11.82 -11.88
C VAL A 85 -1.08 -12.86 -12.95
N LYS A 86 -2.14 -13.64 -12.74
CA LYS A 86 -2.63 -14.65 -13.70
C LYS A 86 -3.44 -14.06 -14.86
N ASP A 87 -3.58 -12.74 -14.93
CA ASP A 87 -4.45 -12.06 -15.90
C ASP A 87 -5.93 -12.50 -15.86
N ASP A 88 -6.38 -13.10 -14.74
CA ASP A 88 -7.76 -13.50 -14.44
C ASP A 88 -8.56 -12.33 -13.84
N VAL A 89 -8.49 -11.18 -14.52
CA VAL A 89 -9.21 -9.96 -14.15
C VAL A 89 -9.64 -9.20 -15.40
N PRO A 90 -10.66 -8.32 -15.32
CA PRO A 90 -11.02 -7.43 -16.41
C PRO A 90 -9.83 -6.57 -16.87
N LEU A 91 -9.86 -6.14 -18.14
CA LEU A 91 -8.83 -5.26 -18.73
C LEU A 91 -8.53 -4.02 -17.90
N SER A 92 -9.54 -3.48 -17.21
CA SER A 92 -9.38 -2.32 -16.33
C SER A 92 -8.44 -2.57 -15.15
N LEU A 93 -8.22 -3.82 -14.73
CA LEU A 93 -7.36 -4.21 -13.61
C LEU A 93 -6.08 -4.95 -14.04
N LYS A 94 -5.98 -5.37 -15.31
CA LYS A 94 -4.79 -6.05 -15.80
C LYS A 94 -3.54 -5.19 -15.66
N GLY A 95 -2.45 -5.83 -15.27
CA GLY A 95 -1.15 -5.18 -15.09
C GLY A 95 -1.10 -4.14 -13.97
N LYS A 96 -2.14 -4.01 -13.14
CA LYS A 96 -2.06 -3.21 -11.92
C LYS A 96 -1.22 -3.92 -10.87
N THR A 97 -0.72 -3.12 -9.93
CA THR A 97 0.02 -3.60 -8.77
C THR A 97 -0.77 -3.30 -7.51
N ILE A 98 -0.83 -4.24 -6.58
CA ILE A 98 -1.34 -4.01 -5.23
C ILE A 98 -0.17 -3.66 -4.33
N PHE A 99 -0.24 -2.47 -3.75
CA PHE A 99 0.74 -1.97 -2.81
C PHE A 99 0.10 -1.87 -1.44
N GLU A 100 0.67 -2.56 -0.45
CA GLU A 100 0.21 -2.54 0.93
C GLU A 100 1.01 -1.50 1.73
N LEU A 101 0.29 -0.60 2.40
CA LEU A 101 0.86 0.42 3.26
C LEU A 101 1.19 -0.14 4.63
N ASP A 102 2.42 0.06 5.09
CA ASP A 102 2.84 -0.26 6.46
C ASP A 102 2.65 0.97 7.36
N MET A 103 1.57 0.96 8.13
CA MET A 103 1.26 2.01 9.10
C MET A 103 2.31 2.08 10.23
N GLY A 104 2.89 0.95 10.62
CA GLY A 104 3.94 0.88 11.61
C GLY A 104 5.20 1.59 11.14
N ALA A 105 5.61 1.37 9.89
CA ALA A 105 6.76 2.06 9.28
C ALA A 105 6.56 3.58 9.18
N LEU A 106 5.33 4.04 8.89
CA LEU A 106 5.02 5.46 8.84
C LEU A 106 5.13 6.15 10.21
N VAL A 107 4.69 5.46 11.26
CA VAL A 107 4.71 5.96 12.65
C VAL A 107 6.10 5.79 13.28
N ALA A 108 6.85 4.75 12.91
CA ALA A 108 8.17 4.48 13.44
C ALA A 108 9.14 5.64 13.17
N GLY A 109 9.78 6.12 14.24
CA GLY A 109 10.71 7.24 14.16
C GLY A 109 10.06 8.63 14.01
N ALA A 110 8.73 8.72 13.85
CA ALA A 110 8.05 10.01 13.83
C ALA A 110 7.99 10.59 15.27
N LYS A 111 8.86 11.55 15.57
CA LYS A 111 8.88 12.22 16.88
C LYS A 111 7.70 13.19 17.05
N TYR A 112 7.12 13.63 15.93
CA TYR A 112 6.04 14.63 15.86
C TYR A 112 4.97 14.20 14.84
N ARG A 113 3.70 14.52 15.12
CA ARG A 113 2.55 14.20 14.23
C ARG A 113 2.73 14.71 12.80
N GLY A 114 3.39 15.86 12.60
CA GLY A 114 3.61 16.44 11.28
C GLY A 114 4.49 15.57 10.38
N GLU A 115 5.45 14.84 10.94
CA GLU A 115 6.36 13.98 10.17
C GLU A 115 5.62 12.77 9.57
N PHE A 116 4.66 12.20 10.32
CA PHE A 116 3.76 11.16 9.81
C PHE A 116 2.94 11.66 8.62
N GLU A 117 2.33 12.85 8.74
CA GLU A 117 1.52 13.44 7.67
C GLU A 117 2.35 13.70 6.41
N GLU A 118 3.58 14.19 6.57
CA GLU A 118 4.51 14.41 5.45
C GLU A 118 4.89 13.11 4.74
N ARG A 119 5.21 12.05 5.49
CA ARG A 119 5.50 10.72 4.93
C ARG A 119 4.30 10.14 4.20
N LEU A 120 3.11 10.19 4.81
CA LEU A 120 1.88 9.73 4.16
C LEU A 120 1.60 10.51 2.88
N LYS A 121 1.79 11.84 2.91
CA LYS A 121 1.62 12.69 1.73
C LYS A 121 2.60 12.33 0.62
N ALA A 122 3.86 12.04 0.95
CA ALA A 122 4.86 11.59 -0.02
C ALA A 122 4.44 10.27 -0.70
N VAL A 123 4.00 9.28 0.09
CA VAL A 123 3.49 8.00 -0.43
C VAL A 123 2.28 8.21 -1.35
N LEU A 124 1.29 8.99 -0.91
CA LEU A 124 0.09 9.27 -1.69
C LEU A 124 0.41 10.01 -3.00
N ASN A 125 1.38 10.92 -2.99
CA ASN A 125 1.83 11.61 -4.20
C ASN A 125 2.45 10.61 -5.19
N LYS A 126 3.29 9.69 -4.72
CA LYS A 126 3.89 8.67 -5.59
C LYS A 126 2.85 7.73 -6.20
N ILE A 127 1.81 7.38 -5.44
CA ILE A 127 0.69 6.58 -5.94
C ILE A 127 -0.10 7.36 -6.99
N LYS A 128 -0.33 8.66 -6.81
CA LYS A 128 -0.99 9.50 -7.82
C LYS A 128 -0.19 9.58 -9.11
N GLU A 129 1.13 9.74 -9.02
CA GLU A 129 2.05 9.75 -10.16
C GLU A 129 2.04 8.43 -10.96
N SER A 130 1.66 7.32 -10.33
CA SER A 130 1.51 6.03 -11.01
C SER A 130 0.39 5.99 -12.05
N ASN A 131 -0.43 7.05 -12.17
CA ASN A 131 -1.54 7.17 -13.12
C ASN A 131 -2.52 5.99 -13.04
N GLY A 132 -2.85 5.57 -11.82
CA GLY A 132 -3.81 4.50 -11.56
C GLY A 132 -3.27 3.10 -11.80
N LYS A 133 -1.95 2.90 -11.97
CA LYS A 133 -1.35 1.57 -12.04
C LYS A 133 -1.29 0.87 -10.68
N ILE A 134 -1.27 1.64 -9.59
CA ILE A 134 -1.22 1.11 -8.24
C ILE A 134 -2.62 1.11 -7.61
N ILE A 135 -2.99 -0.02 -7.01
CA ILE A 135 -4.09 -0.17 -6.05
C ILE A 135 -3.47 -0.12 -4.67
N LEU A 136 -3.85 0.87 -3.86
CA LEU A 136 -3.40 0.98 -2.48
C LEU A 136 -4.27 0.12 -1.57
N PHE A 137 -3.64 -0.78 -0.83
CA PHE A 137 -4.24 -1.49 0.27
C PHE A 137 -3.74 -0.87 1.59
N ILE A 138 -4.70 -0.54 2.45
CA ILE A 138 -4.44 -0.03 3.80
C ILE A 138 -5.12 -1.03 4.73
N ASP A 139 -4.32 -1.80 5.46
CA ASP A 139 -4.87 -2.59 6.55
C ASP A 139 -5.20 -1.66 7.73
N GLU A 140 -6.18 -2.06 8.55
CA GLU A 140 -6.49 -1.34 9.78
C GLU A 140 -6.88 0.14 9.59
N ILE A 141 -7.86 0.40 8.72
CA ILE A 141 -8.51 1.72 8.67
C ILE A 141 -9.44 1.86 9.89
N HIS A 142 -9.12 2.78 10.81
CA HIS A 142 -9.91 3.10 12.01
C HIS A 142 -10.28 4.58 12.04
#